data_AF-A0A2R5F376-F1
#
_entry.id   AF-A0A2R5F376-F1
#
_cell.length_a   1.000
_cell.length_b   1.000
_cell.length_c   1.000
_cell.angle_alpha   90.00
_cell.angle_beta   90.00
_cell.angle_gamma   90.00
#
_symmetry.space_group_name_H-M   'P 1'
#
loop_
_entity.id
_entity.type
_entity.pdbx_description
1 polymer ?
#
loop_
_entity_poly.entity_id
_entity_poly.type
_entity_poly.pdbx_seq_one_letter_code
_entity_poly.pdbx_strand_id
1 'polypeptide(L)'
;MNRRKIAQETVDIQQCGFYEHGGRKIEIADAQQRSEKGSRLITPEQGAVLVQNLPVSAGKHSAHYAVANEATVKATSQMAVSGNR
;
A
#
# COMPACT_ATOMS: atom_id res chain seq x y z
N MET A 1 -8.32 -16.58 15.55
CA MET A 1 -8.37 -16.07 14.16
C MET A 1 -7.85 -17.13 13.21
N ASN A 2 -8.67 -17.58 12.25
CA ASN A 2 -8.23 -18.58 11.26
C ASN A 2 -7.63 -17.86 10.04
N ARG A 3 -6.30 -17.72 10.01
CA ARG A 3 -5.57 -17.03 8.93
C ARG A 3 -5.81 -17.65 7.55
N ARG A 4 -5.96 -18.97 7.47
CA ARG A 4 -6.22 -19.67 6.20
C ARG A 4 -7.58 -19.30 5.63
N LYS A 5 -8.61 -19.27 6.48
CA LYS A 5 -9.97 -18.88 6.06
C LYS A 5 -10.00 -17.44 5.54
N ILE A 6 -9.35 -16.52 6.24
CA ILE A 6 -9.28 -15.09 5.85
C ILE A 6 -8.54 -14.93 4.52
N ALA A 7 -7.45 -15.66 4.31
CA ALA A 7 -6.71 -15.61 3.05
C ALA A 7 -7.57 -16.08 1.88
N GLN A 8 -8.33 -17.16 2.05
CA GLN A 8 -9.26 -17.63 1.02
C GLN A 8 -10.35 -16.59 0.72
N GLU A 9 -10.98 -16.04 1.76
CA GLU A 9 -11.99 -14.99 1.61
C GLU A 9 -11.42 -13.75 0.89
N THR A 10 -10.16 -13.40 1.16
CA THR A 10 -9.47 -12.30 0.48
C THR A 10 -9.28 -12.56 -1.02
N VAL A 11 -9.05 -13.82 -1.42
CA VAL A 11 -9.01 -14.23 -2.84
C VAL A 11 -10.40 -14.11 -3.46
N ASP A 12 -11.43 -14.59 -2.77
CA ASP A 12 -12.81 -14.55 -3.27
C ASP A 12 -13.26 -13.09 -3.48
N ILE A 13 -12.93 -12.18 -2.55
CA ILE A 13 -13.17 -10.74 -2.67
C ILE A 13 -12.47 -10.14 -3.89
N GLN A 14 -11.20 -10.48 -4.13
CA GLN A 14 -10.44 -10.01 -5.29
C GLN A 14 -11.03 -10.51 -6.62
N GLN A 15 -11.60 -11.72 -6.64
CA GLN A 15 -12.24 -12.29 -7.83
C GLN A 15 -13.59 -11.63 -8.13
N CYS A 16 -14.41 -11.38 -7.10
CA CYS A 16 -15.71 -10.75 -7.27
C CYS A 16 -15.63 -9.22 -7.38
N GLY A 17 -14.51 -8.60 -6.97
CA GLY A 17 -14.27 -7.17 -7.09
C GLY A 17 -14.98 -6.31 -6.04
N PHE A 18 -15.57 -6.91 -5.01
CA PHE A 18 -16.25 -6.22 -3.92
C PHE A 18 -16.31 -7.07 -2.64
N TYR A 19 -16.63 -6.44 -1.52
CA TYR A 19 -17.03 -7.12 -0.28
C TYR A 19 -18.16 -6.37 0.42
N GLU A 20 -18.84 -7.02 1.35
CA GLU A 20 -19.88 -6.38 2.16
C GLU A 20 -19.36 -6.07 3.56
N HIS A 21 -19.67 -4.87 4.04
CA HIS A 21 -19.33 -4.45 5.40
C HIS A 21 -20.40 -3.52 5.94
N GLY A 22 -20.97 -3.86 7.11
CA GLY A 22 -22.03 -3.06 7.74
C GLY A 22 -23.27 -2.87 6.87
N GLY A 23 -23.65 -3.90 6.10
CA GLY A 23 -24.80 -3.85 5.17
C GLY A 23 -24.56 -3.02 3.91
N ARG A 24 -23.30 -2.62 3.65
CA ARG A 24 -22.92 -1.84 2.47
C ARG A 24 -21.98 -2.66 1.60
N LYS A 25 -22.23 -2.62 0.29
CA LYS A 25 -21.30 -3.11 -0.71
C LYS A 25 -20.15 -2.11 -0.89
N ILE A 26 -18.92 -2.59 -0.78
CA ILE A 26 -17.70 -1.82 -1.01
C ILE A 26 -17.03 -2.36 -2.29
N GLU A 27 -17.10 -1.57 -3.35
CA GLU A 27 -16.48 -1.90 -4.65
C GLU A 27 -14.96 -1.64 -4.60
N ILE A 28 -14.17 -2.60 -5.05
CA ILE A 28 -12.70 -2.49 -5.14
C ILE A 28 -12.15 -2.77 -6.54
N ALA A 29 -12.96 -3.29 -7.46
CA ALA A 29 -12.54 -3.77 -8.79
C ALA A 29 -11.68 -2.75 -9.56
N ASP A 30 -12.15 -1.50 -9.67
CA ASP A 30 -11.43 -0.46 -10.41
C ASP A 30 -10.11 -0.06 -9.73
N ALA A 31 -10.06 -0.06 -8.40
CA ALA A 31 -8.83 0.23 -7.66
C ALA A 31 -7.82 -0.92 -7.82
N GLN A 32 -8.29 -2.16 -7.72
CA GLN A 32 -7.48 -3.35 -7.92
C GLN A 32 -6.92 -3.40 -9.35
N GLN A 33 -7.76 -3.24 -10.37
CA GLN A 33 -7.32 -3.28 -11.76
C GLN A 33 -6.28 -2.18 -12.08
N ARG A 34 -6.46 -0.97 -11.52
CA ARG A 34 -5.47 0.10 -11.67
C ARG A 34 -4.14 -0.25 -11.00
N SER A 35 -4.18 -0.85 -9.81
CA SER A 35 -2.99 -1.31 -9.09
C SER A 35 -2.24 -2.39 -9.88
N GLU A 36 -2.96 -3.38 -10.40
CA GLU A 36 -2.39 -4.48 -11.19
C GLU A 36 -1.75 -3.96 -12.50
N LYS A 37 -2.49 -3.16 -13.28
CA LYS A 37 -1.99 -2.59 -14.54
C LYS A 37 -0.83 -1.60 -14.34
N GLY A 38 -0.83 -0.88 -13.21
CA GLY A 38 0.22 0.07 -12.87
C GLY A 38 1.46 -0.56 -12.24
N SER A 39 1.41 -1.85 -11.90
CA SER A 39 2.53 -2.55 -11.27
C SER A 39 3.70 -2.71 -12.24
N ARG A 40 4.92 -2.51 -11.75
CA ARG A 40 6.16 -2.61 -12.55
C ARG A 40 7.19 -3.46 -11.83
N LEU A 41 7.84 -4.34 -12.58
CA LEU A 41 9.05 -5.02 -12.12
C LEU A 41 10.24 -4.08 -12.30
N ILE A 42 10.99 -3.85 -11.23
CA ILE A 42 12.25 -3.13 -11.26
C ILE A 42 13.38 -4.17 -11.20
N THR A 43 14.23 -4.22 -12.22
CA THR A 43 15.41 -5.11 -12.22
C THR A 43 16.53 -4.52 -11.36
N PRO A 44 17.53 -5.33 -10.97
CA PRO A 44 18.69 -4.82 -10.23
C PRO A 44 19.39 -3.63 -10.92
N GLU A 45 19.56 -3.69 -12.24
CA GLU A 45 20.22 -2.63 -13.02
C GLU A 45 19.39 -1.35 -13.01
N GLN A 46 18.08 -1.48 -13.19
CA GLN A 46 17.15 -0.35 -13.08
C GLN A 46 17.17 0.24 -11.66
N GLY A 47 17.23 -0.60 -10.63
CA GLY A 47 17.37 -0.17 -9.23
C GLY A 47 18.66 0.62 -8.99
N ALA A 48 19.79 0.18 -9.55
CA ALA A 48 21.06 0.88 -9.43
C ALA A 48 20.99 2.28 -10.07
N VAL A 49 20.39 2.39 -11.25
CA VAL A 49 20.17 3.67 -11.93
C VAL A 49 19.26 4.60 -11.11
N LEU A 50 18.20 4.07 -10.48
CA LEU A 50 17.31 4.86 -9.61
C LEU A 50 18.07 5.47 -8.43
N VAL A 51 18.92 4.68 -7.75
CA VAL A 51 19.70 5.15 -6.60
C VAL A 51 20.73 6.21 -7.02
N GLN A 52 21.43 5.99 -8.14
CA GLN A 52 22.43 6.95 -8.64
C GLN A 52 21.82 8.31 -9.01
N ASN A 53 20.58 8.31 -9.47
CA ASN A 53 19.87 9.52 -9.90
C ASN A 53 19.05 10.19 -8.79
N LEU A 54 19.11 9.70 -7.54
CA LEU A 54 18.44 10.36 -6.43
C LEU A 54 19.06 11.75 -6.21
N PRO A 55 18.27 12.84 -6.32
CA PRO A 55 18.80 14.17 -6.06
C PRO A 55 19.18 14.27 -4.59
N VAL A 56 20.42 14.67 -4.31
CA VAL A 56 20.83 15.05 -2.96
C VAL A 56 20.13 16.37 -2.64
N SER A 57 18.96 16.29 -2.01
CA SER A 57 18.27 17.46 -1.50
C SER A 57 19.09 18.07 -0.38
N ALA A 58 19.71 19.22 -0.63
CA ALA A 58 20.32 20.08 0.39
C ALA A 58 19.24 20.90 1.15
N GLY A 59 18.08 20.30 1.41
CA GLY A 59 16.89 20.97 1.93
C GLY A 59 16.82 20.99 3.46
N LYS A 60 16.31 22.10 4.02
CA LYS A 60 16.08 22.39 5.46
C LYS A 60 14.96 21.55 6.12
N HIS A 61 14.55 20.43 5.53
CA HIS A 61 13.47 19.61 6.06
C HIS A 61 14.06 18.44 6.87
N SER A 62 13.81 18.44 8.18
CA SER A 62 14.10 17.28 9.01
C SER A 62 13.02 16.22 8.79
N ALA A 63 13.42 15.03 8.34
CA ALA A 63 12.52 13.89 8.33
C ALA A 63 12.18 13.47 9.77
N HIS A 64 10.90 13.29 10.06
CA HIS A 64 10.45 12.74 11.33
C HIS A 64 10.56 11.21 11.28
N TYR A 65 11.29 10.64 12.22
CA TYR A 65 11.44 9.20 12.37
C TYR A 65 10.86 8.75 13.71
N ALA A 66 10.17 7.62 13.71
CA ALA A 66 9.65 6.99 14.91
C ALA A 66 9.71 5.47 14.75
N VAL A 67 9.83 4.76 15.88
CA VAL A 67 9.78 3.30 15.95
C VAL A 67 8.62 2.92 16.86
N ALA A 68 7.74 2.04 16.38
CA ALA A 68 6.56 1.63 17.11
C ALA A 68 6.31 0.13 16.95
N ASN A 69 5.71 -0.48 17.98
CA ASN A 69 5.25 -1.87 17.92
C ASN A 69 3.81 -1.91 17.38
N GLU A 70 3.66 -1.78 16.05
CA GLU A 70 2.36 -1.82 15.40
C GLU A 70 2.42 -2.45 14.00
N ALA A 71 1.26 -2.84 13.48
CA ALA A 71 1.15 -3.41 12.15
C ALA A 71 1.40 -2.34 11.07
N THR A 72 2.10 -2.71 10.00
CA THR A 72 2.39 -1.82 8.85
C THR A 72 1.13 -1.15 8.30
N VAL A 73 0.03 -1.90 8.13
CA VAL A 73 -1.24 -1.35 7.61
C VAL A 73 -1.79 -0.23 8.51
N LYS A 74 -1.65 -0.36 9.84
CA LYS A 74 -2.09 0.67 10.79
C LYS A 74 -1.27 1.95 10.64
N ALA A 75 0.06 1.83 10.58
CA ALA A 75 0.96 2.97 10.38
C ALA A 75 0.64 3.70 9.06
N THR A 76 0.51 2.96 7.96
CA THR A 76 0.16 3.54 6.64
C THR A 76 -1.19 4.25 6.67
N SER A 77 -2.23 3.65 7.29
CA SER A 77 -3.55 4.30 7.41
C SER A 77 -3.50 5.59 8.22
N GLN A 78 -2.74 5.61 9.33
CA GLN A 78 -2.57 6.82 10.15
C GLN A 78 -1.81 7.93 9.41
N MET A 79 -0.76 7.55 8.67
CA MET A 79 0.02 8.49 7.85
C MET A 79 -0.82 9.07 6.70
N ALA A 80 -1.65 8.26 6.04
CA ALA A 80 -2.53 8.72 4.97
C ALA A 80 -3.54 9.78 5.44
N VAL A 81 -4.04 9.65 6.67
CA VAL A 81 -4.92 10.66 7.29
C VAL A 81 -4.13 11.91 7.67
N SER A 82 -2.90 11.76 8.16
CA SER A 82 -2.09 12.86 8.67
C SER A 82 -1.40 13.70 7.57
N GLY A 83 -1.12 13.10 6.41
CA GLY A 83 -0.48 13.77 5.26
C GLY A 83 -1.40 14.62 4.38
N ASN A 84 -2.68 14.73 4.72
CA ASN A 84 -3.68 15.58 4.06
C ASN A 84 -3.85 16.96 4.76
N ARG A 85 -2.82 17.45 5.46
CA ARG A 85 -2.76 18.78 6.08
C ARG A 85 -1.66 19.63 5.49
#